data_AF-A0A382MU34-F1
#
_entry.id   AF-A0A382MU34-F1
#
_cell.length_a   1.000
_cell.length_b   1.000
_cell.length_c   1.000
_cell.angle_alpha   90.00
_cell.angle_beta   90.00
_cell.angle_gamma   90.00
#
_symmetry.space_group_name_H-M   'P 1'
#
loop_
_entity.id
_entity.type
_entity.pdbx_description
1 polymer ?
#
loop_
_entity_poly.entity_id
_entity_poly.type
_entity_poly.pdbx_seq_one_letter_code
_entity_poly.pdbx_strand_id
1 'polypeptide(L)' 'MNYKKSIGRYKVHNKEKYVADLQEVIYRSTWELKYMKYLDRHPSVLEWGSENVIIPYYNQIEKKSRRYFV' A
#
# COMPACT_ATOMS: atom_id res chain seq x y z
N MET A 1 11.39 -20.18 -17.95
CA MET A 1 11.14 -18.77 -17.57
C MET A 1 10.78 -18.73 -16.08
N ASN A 2 11.74 -18.47 -15.19
CA ASN A 2 11.44 -18.39 -13.75
C ASN A 2 10.65 -17.09 -13.49
N TYR A 3 9.34 -17.19 -13.24
CA TYR A 3 8.54 -16.05 -12.82
C TYR A 3 8.97 -15.66 -11.41
N LYS A 4 9.82 -14.63 -11.32
CA LYS A 4 10.33 -14.14 -10.03
C LYS A 4 9.13 -13.60 -9.25
N LYS A 5 8.77 -14.28 -8.15
CA LYS A 5 7.67 -13.89 -7.26
C LYS A 5 7.87 -12.42 -6.86
N SER A 6 6.99 -11.55 -7.35
CA SER A 6 7.07 -10.11 -7.18
C SER A 6 6.47 -9.64 -5.86
N ILE A 7 6.34 -10.54 -4.89
CA ILE A 7 5.75 -10.28 -3.57
C ILE A 7 6.90 -10.24 -2.57
N GLY A 8 6.94 -9.20 -1.74
CA GLY A 8 7.96 -9.06 -0.71
C GLY A 8 7.70 -7.88 0.22
N ARG A 9 8.65 -7.65 1.13
CA ARG A 9 8.60 -6.53 2.09
C ARG A 9 9.48 -5.39 1.62
N TYR A 10 8.98 -4.17 1.74
CA TYR A 10 9.73 -2.96 1.45
C TYR A 10 10.20 -2.32 2.75
N LYS A 11 11.49 -1.97 2.83
CA LYS A 11 12.03 -1.21 3.95
C LYS A 11 11.96 0.27 3.63
N VAL A 12 11.11 0.99 4.36
CA VAL A 12 10.95 2.45 4.27
C VAL A 12 12.24 3.15 4.74
N HIS A 13 12.76 4.07 3.94
CA HIS A 13 13.94 4.87 4.30
C HIS A 13 13.51 6.13 5.05
N ASN A 14 12.47 6.81 4.57
CA ASN A 14 11.95 8.03 5.18
C ASN A 14 10.72 7.72 6.04
N LYS A 15 10.98 7.23 7.26
CA LYS A 15 9.92 6.82 8.21
C LYS A 15 8.96 7.95 8.55
N GLU A 16 9.44 9.19 8.59
CA GLU A 16 8.62 10.38 8.86
C GLU A 16 7.56 10.64 7.78
N LYS A 17 7.80 10.17 6.55
CA LYS A 17 6.85 10.30 5.43
C LYS A 17 5.83 9.16 5.38
N TYR A 18 6.00 8.09 6.14
CA TYR A 18 5.13 6.92 6.05
C TYR A 18 4.10 6.94 7.17
N VAL A 19 2.83 7.02 6.79
CA VAL A 19 1.71 7.29 7.73
C VAL A 19 1.12 6.00 8.33
N ALA A 20 1.48 4.83 7.78
CA ALA A 20 0.95 3.54 8.23
C ALA A 20 1.99 2.75 9.07
N ASP A 21 1.68 1.49 9.39
CA ASP A 21 2.59 0.63 10.15
C ASP A 21 3.86 0.31 9.34
N LEU A 22 5.00 0.80 9.82
CA LEU A 22 6.32 0.64 9.20
C LEU A 22 6.82 -0.82 9.16
N GLN A 23 6.24 -1.71 9.98
CA GLN A 23 6.64 -3.12 10.04
C GLN A 23 5.98 -3.96 8.93
N GLU A 24 4.84 -3.52 8.40
CA GLU A 24 4.01 -4.29 7.47
C GLU A 24 3.88 -3.63 6.08
N VAL A 25 4.97 -3.09 5.54
CA VAL A 25 4.99 -2.57 4.16
C VAL A 25 5.27 -3.72 3.18
N ILE A 26 4.20 -4.26 2.58
CA ILE A 26 4.26 -5.38 1.64
C ILE A 26 3.89 -4.90 0.24
N TYR A 27 4.74 -5.21 -0.74
CA TYR A 27 4.39 -5.05 -2.15
C TYR A 27 3.96 -6.42 -2.71
N ARG A 28 2.91 -6.44 -3.53
CA ARG A 28 2.41 -7.67 -4.19
C ARG A 28 2.84 -7.75 -5.66
N SER A 29 3.32 -6.64 -6.21
CA SER A 29 3.77 -6.51 -7.59
C SER A 29 5.07 -5.69 -7.71
N THR A 30 5.76 -5.86 -8.83
CA THR A 30 6.93 -5.04 -9.17
C THR A 30 6.56 -3.58 -9.40
N TRP A 31 5.31 -3.29 -9.79
CA TRP A 31 4.79 -1.94 -9.96
C TRP A 31 4.64 -1.22 -8.62
N GLU A 32 4.03 -1.88 -7.63
CA GLU A 32 3.94 -1.34 -6.27
C GLU A 32 5.33 -1.06 -5.70
N LEU A 33 6.29 -1.98 -5.88
CA LEU A 33 7.66 -1.75 -5.42
C LEU A 33 8.30 -0.50 -6.05
N LYS A 34 8.10 -0.29 -7.35
CA LYS A 34 8.59 0.93 -8.04
C LYS A 34 7.91 2.18 -7.51
N TYR A 35 6.60 2.10 -7.28
CA TYR A 35 5.81 3.22 -6.80
C TYR A 35 6.15 3.60 -5.34
N MET A 36 6.25 2.63 -4.44
CA MET A 36 6.70 2.84 -3.06
C MET A 36 8.09 3.49 -3.01
N LYS A 37 9.04 3.02 -3.85
CA LYS A 37 10.37 3.65 -3.95
C LYS A 37 10.32 5.10 -4.43
N TYR A 38 9.42 5.41 -5.36
CA TYR A 38 9.22 6.77 -5.83
C TYR A 38 8.67 7.65 -4.70
N LEU A 39 7.61 7.22 -4.02
CA LEU A 39 7.00 7.96 -2.92
C LEU A 39 7.96 8.19 -1.75
N ASP A 40 8.75 7.16 -1.38
CA ASP A 40 9.72 7.24 -0.28
C ASP A 40 10.85 8.25 -0.58
N ARG A 41 11.34 8.28 -1.82
CA ARG A 41 12.54 9.06 -2.20
C ARG A 41 12.25 10.45 -2.73
N HIS A 42 11.05 10.69 -3.25
CA HIS A 42 10.75 11.96 -3.91
C HIS A 42 10.60 13.08 -2.86
N PRO A 43 11.32 14.21 -3.00
CA PRO A 43 11.30 15.28 -2.00
C PRO A 43 9.92 15.94 -1.89
N SER A 44 9.22 16.13 -3.01
CA SER A 44 7.89 16.76 -3.06
C SER A 44 6.74 15.91 -2.50
N VAL A 45 6.99 14.63 -2.20
CA VAL A 45 5.98 13.78 -1.55
C VAL A 45 6.07 14.05 -0.05
N LEU A 46 4.99 14.56 0.54
CA LEU A 46 4.92 14.88 1.96
C LEU A 46 4.73 13.59 2.78
N GLU A 47 3.73 12.82 2.41
CA GLU A 47 3.28 11.65 3.15
C GLU A 47 2.79 10.55 2.19
N TRP A 48 2.96 9.28 2.57
CA TRP A 48 2.44 8.14 1.82
C TRP A 48 2.13 6.94 2.73
N GLY A 49 1.30 6.02 2.24
CA GLY A 49 0.90 4.82 2.96
C GLY A 49 0.47 3.72 1.99
N SER A 50 0.44 2.47 2.46
CA SER A 50 0.00 1.30 1.69
C SER A 50 -1.11 0.58 2.45
N GLU A 51 -2.24 0.31 1.80
CA GLU A 51 -3.36 -0.53 2.31
C GLU A 51 -3.93 -0.16 3.70
N ASN A 52 -4.06 1.13 4.00
CA ASN A 52 -4.55 1.59 5.32
C ASN A 52 -5.96 2.18 5.28
N VAL A 53 -6.60 2.27 4.10
CA VAL A 53 -7.89 2.96 3.96
C VAL A 53 -9.02 1.95 3.83
N ILE A 54 -9.86 1.93 4.86
CA ILE A 54 -11.11 1.16 4.85
C ILE A 54 -12.20 2.09 4.34
N ILE A 55 -12.75 1.78 3.17
CA ILE A 55 -13.88 2.53 2.60
C ILE A 55 -15.16 1.72 2.88
N PRO A 56 -16.01 2.17 3.82
CA PRO A 56 -17.29 1.53 4.05
C PRO A 56 -18.21 1.78 2.85
N TYR A 57 -18.88 0.73 2.37
CA TYR A 57 -19.90 0.85 1.34
C TYR A 57 -21.11 -0.01 1.68
N TYR A 58 -22.27 0.41 1.19
CA TYR A 58 -23.50 -0.35 1.36
C TYR A 58 -23.73 -1.25 0.14
N ASN A 59 -23.76 -2.57 0.37
CA ASN A 59 -24.14 -3.51 -0.68
C ASN A 59 -25.68 -3.57 -0.77
N GLN A 60 -26.23 -3.06 -1.87
CA GLN A 60 -27.66 -3.04 -2.12
C GLN A 60 -28.26 -4.44 -2.32
N ILE A 61 -27.49 -5.39 -2.87
CA ILE A 61 -27.95 -6.74 -3.19
C ILE A 61 -28.15 -7.56 -1.90
N GLU A 62 -27.19 -7.47 -0.99
CA GLU A 62 -27.20 -8.23 0.26
C GLU A 62 -27.76 -7.44 1.45
N LYS A 63 -28.09 -6.16 1.25
CA LYS A 63 -28.56 -5.21 2.27
C LYS A 63 -27.67 -5.15 3.50
N LYS A 64 -26.34 -5.21 3.29
CA LYS A 64 -25.33 -5.21 4.35
C LYS A 64 -24.25 -4.19 4.07
N SER A 65 -23.77 -3.53 5.13
CA SER A 65 -22.57 -2.69 5.07
C SER A 65 -21.33 -3.57 4.96
N ARG A 66 -20.50 -3.29 3.96
CA ARG A 66 -19.24 -3.99 3.68
C ARG A 66 -18.08 -2.99 3.72
N ARG A 67 -16.88 -3.53 3.77
CA ARG A 67 -15.63 -2.75 3.80
C ARG A 67 -14.82 -3.11 2.57
N TYR A 68 -14.43 -2.09 1.80
CA TYR A 68 -13.44 -2.23 0.75
C TYR A 68 -12.09 -1.78 1.32
N PHE A 69 -11.07 -2.61 1.16
CA PHE A 69 -9.71 -2.33 1.61
C PHE A 69 -8.92 -1.76 0.44
N VAL A 70 -8.33 -0.57 0.64
CA VAL A 70 -7.50 0.16 -0.34
C VAL A 70 -6.17 0.52 0.29
#